data_AF-A0AA39NPJ9-F1
#
_entry.id   AF-A0AA39NPJ9-F1
#
_cell.length_a   1.000
_cell.length_b   1.000
_cell.length_c   1.000
_cell.angle_alpha   90.00
_cell.angle_beta   90.00
_cell.angle_gamma   90.00
#
_symmetry.space_group_name_H-M   'P 1'
#
loop_
_entity.id
_entity.type
_entity.pdbx_description
1 polymer ?
#
loop_
_entity_poly.entity_id
_entity_poly.type
_entity_poly.pdbx_seq_one_letter_code
_entity_poly.pdbx_strand_id
1 'polypeptide(L)'
;MKASLKRKSRNDHEDDDCVDDEGDDNIEDVVHVPFEWPHKELQTHTQVLLPESKKLVPIPWGGSLPRRDRSSMYQRYCRLMLIFFKPWKHGKDLRVSGLSWSEVFSLFCEEHPWWNDQMDNMQMLHECRDSRNDHFEERRR
;
A
#
# COMPACT_ATOMS: atom_id res chain seq x y z
N MET A 1 3.68 49.38 -14.64
CA MET A 1 4.58 48.37 -15.25
C MET A 1 4.25 47.01 -14.63
N LYS A 2 3.66 46.07 -15.38
CA LYS A 2 3.28 44.75 -14.87
C LYS A 2 4.46 43.79 -15.10
N ALA A 3 5.11 43.33 -14.04
CA ALA A 3 6.13 42.29 -14.12
C ALA A 3 5.44 40.92 -14.26
N SER A 4 5.57 40.32 -15.44
CA SER A 4 5.11 38.96 -15.73
C SER A 4 6.19 37.98 -15.27
N LEU A 5 5.95 37.27 -14.15
CA LEU A 5 6.78 36.15 -13.75
C LEU A 5 6.46 34.95 -14.65
N LYS A 6 7.32 34.71 -15.65
CA LYS A 6 7.38 33.44 -16.38
C LYS A 6 7.81 32.34 -15.42
N ARG A 7 6.91 31.40 -15.11
CA ARG A 7 7.26 30.14 -14.47
C ARG A 7 8.20 29.37 -15.40
N LYS A 8 9.45 29.22 -15.01
CA LYS A 8 10.41 28.31 -15.65
C LYS A 8 9.90 26.89 -15.39
N SER A 9 9.36 26.25 -16.42
CA SER A 9 9.10 24.80 -16.41
C SER A 9 10.46 24.14 -16.17
N ARG A 10 10.58 23.48 -15.02
CA ARG A 10 11.71 22.65 -14.67
C ARG A 10 11.38 21.28 -15.25
N ASN A 11 11.92 21.00 -16.43
CA ASN A 11 11.81 19.70 -17.07
C ASN A 11 12.95 18.85 -16.51
N ASP A 12 12.77 18.38 -15.28
CA ASP A 12 13.64 17.37 -14.67
C ASP A 12 13.08 16.01 -15.11
N HIS A 13 13.30 15.65 -16.37
CA HIS A 13 13.34 14.25 -16.77
C HIS A 13 14.74 13.79 -16.39
N GLU A 14 14.92 13.47 -15.12
CA GLU A 14 16.01 12.61 -14.71
C GLU A 14 15.64 11.25 -15.29
N ASP A 15 16.36 10.85 -16.32
CA ASP A 15 16.37 9.49 -16.83
C ASP A 15 16.75 8.60 -15.63
N ASP A 16 15.72 8.08 -14.98
CA ASP A 16 15.85 7.04 -13.96
C ASP A 16 16.28 5.80 -14.75
N ASP A 17 17.60 5.68 -14.93
CA ASP A 17 18.24 4.49 -15.46
C ASP A 17 17.80 3.35 -14.56
N CYS A 18 16.72 2.68 -14.96
CA CYS A 18 16.32 1.41 -14.40
C CYS A 18 17.49 0.48 -14.66
N VAL A 19 18.33 0.32 -13.63
CA VAL A 19 19.36 -0.71 -13.62
C VAL A 19 18.59 -2.01 -13.72
N ASP A 20 18.59 -2.58 -14.92
CA ASP A 20 18.16 -3.95 -15.14
C ASP A 20 19.09 -4.81 -14.28
N ASP A 21 18.57 -5.26 -13.13
CA ASP A 21 19.20 -6.29 -12.31
C ASP A 21 19.21 -7.57 -13.15
N GLU A 22 20.22 -7.71 -14.02
CA GLU A 22 20.62 -8.98 -14.63
C GLU A 22 21.21 -9.89 -13.54
N GLY A 23 20.40 -10.17 -12.52
CA GLY A 23 20.78 -11.01 -11.40
C GLY A 23 20.58 -12.47 -11.75
N ASP A 24 21.71 -13.18 -11.93
CA ASP A 24 21.90 -14.64 -11.94
C ASP A 24 20.62 -15.48 -11.77
N ASP A 25 20.14 -16.03 -12.90
CA ASP A 25 18.89 -16.80 -13.02
C ASP A 25 18.92 -18.16 -12.30
N ASN A 26 19.99 -18.50 -11.57
CA ASN A 26 20.05 -19.72 -10.77
C ASN A 26 19.27 -19.57 -9.47
N ILE A 27 17.94 -19.59 -9.60
CA ILE A 27 17.02 -19.60 -8.48
C ILE A 27 16.85 -21.04 -7.99
N GLU A 28 17.89 -21.60 -7.36
CA GLU A 28 17.87 -22.98 -6.85
C GLU A 28 16.99 -23.14 -5.59
N ASP A 29 16.52 -22.05 -4.97
CA ASP A 29 15.79 -22.04 -3.68
C ASP A 29 14.34 -21.56 -3.76
N VAL A 30 13.69 -21.58 -4.92
CA VAL A 30 12.26 -21.21 -5.00
C VAL A 30 11.35 -22.32 -4.47
N VAL A 31 10.59 -21.99 -3.44
CA VAL A 31 9.56 -22.87 -2.88
C VAL A 31 8.28 -22.73 -3.72
N HIS A 32 7.90 -23.83 -4.36
CA HIS A 32 6.61 -23.95 -5.05
C HIS A 32 5.53 -24.45 -4.09
N VAL A 33 4.45 -23.69 -3.96
CA VAL A 33 3.28 -24.03 -3.15
C VAL A 33 2.08 -24.24 -4.08
N PRO A 34 1.48 -25.44 -4.14
CA PRO A 34 0.31 -25.66 -4.99
C PRO A 34 -0.88 -24.81 -4.49
N PHE A 35 -1.83 -24.52 -5.38
CA PHE A 35 -3.09 -23.96 -4.93
C PHE A 35 -3.85 -24.97 -4.05
N GLU A 36 -4.85 -24.52 -3.30
CA GLU A 36 -5.74 -25.43 -2.56
C GLU A 36 -6.90 -25.88 -3.44
N TRP A 37 -7.37 -27.12 -3.27
CA TRP A 37 -8.62 -27.57 -3.91
C TRP A 37 -9.82 -26.77 -3.36
N PRO A 38 -10.82 -26.37 -4.18
CA PRO A 38 -11.04 -26.66 -5.60
C PRO A 38 -10.60 -25.53 -6.54
N HIS A 39 -9.42 -24.92 -6.35
CA HIS A 39 -8.97 -23.82 -7.21
C HIS A 39 -8.85 -24.27 -8.68
N LYS A 40 -9.36 -23.47 -9.61
CA LYS A 40 -9.40 -23.77 -11.06
C LYS A 40 -8.00 -24.04 -11.66
N GLU A 41 -6.98 -23.42 -11.10
CA GLU A 41 -5.59 -23.52 -11.59
C GLU A 41 -4.75 -24.51 -10.78
N LEU A 42 -5.36 -25.27 -9.88
CA LEU A 42 -4.67 -26.27 -9.04
C LEU A 42 -3.79 -27.22 -9.85
N GLN A 43 -4.24 -27.63 -11.04
CA GLN A 43 -3.52 -28.57 -11.90
C GLN A 43 -2.54 -27.89 -12.88
N THR A 44 -2.66 -26.57 -13.08
CA THR A 44 -1.94 -25.86 -14.14
C THR A 44 -0.92 -24.86 -13.62
N HIS A 45 -1.04 -24.39 -12.37
CA HIS A 45 -0.17 -23.36 -11.80
C HIS A 45 0.21 -23.69 -10.35
N THR A 46 1.30 -23.08 -9.89
CA THR A 46 1.73 -23.08 -8.48
C THR A 46 2.06 -21.66 -8.06
N GLN A 47 1.93 -21.37 -6.77
CA GLN A 47 2.46 -20.16 -6.17
C GLN A 47 3.96 -20.32 -5.96
N VAL A 48 4.72 -19.25 -6.21
CA VAL A 48 6.17 -19.21 -6.01
C VAL A 48 6.46 -18.27 -4.86
N LEU A 49 7.12 -18.78 -3.81
CA LEU A 49 7.65 -17.93 -2.74
C LEU A 49 9.02 -17.42 -3.17
N LEU A 50 9.11 -16.11 -3.38
CA LEU A 50 10.36 -15.46 -3.76
C LEU A 50 11.33 -15.42 -2.57
N PRO A 51 12.63 -15.63 -2.80
CA PRO A 51 13.63 -15.41 -1.76
C PRO A 51 13.68 -13.92 -1.37
N GLU A 52 14.16 -13.63 -0.16
CA GLU A 52 14.20 -12.25 0.36
C GLU A 52 15.02 -11.32 -0.54
N SER A 53 16.04 -11.84 -1.23
CA SER A 53 16.85 -11.10 -2.21
C SER A 53 16.06 -10.60 -3.43
N LYS A 54 14.93 -11.24 -3.75
CA LYS A 54 14.04 -10.88 -4.87
C LYS A 54 12.68 -10.36 -4.36
N LYS A 55 12.62 -9.92 -3.09
CA LYS A 55 11.38 -9.39 -2.51
C LYS A 55 10.97 -8.11 -3.19
N LEU A 56 9.69 -8.05 -3.57
CA LEU A 56 9.08 -6.90 -4.19
C LEU A 56 8.22 -6.16 -3.16
N VAL A 57 8.24 -4.82 -3.24
CA VAL A 57 7.34 -3.96 -2.45
C VAL A 57 6.21 -3.51 -3.36
N PRO A 58 4.97 -3.94 -3.12
CA PRO A 58 3.83 -3.47 -3.91
C PRO A 58 3.66 -1.96 -3.74
N ILE A 59 3.56 -1.23 -4.86
CA ILE A 59 3.26 0.20 -4.87
C ILE A 59 1.79 0.38 -5.28
N PRO A 60 0.89 0.81 -4.37
CA PRO A 60 -0.50 1.07 -4.72
C PRO A 60 -0.58 2.22 -5.72
N TRP A 61 -1.13 1.95 -6.91
CA TRP A 61 -1.32 2.96 -7.94
C TRP A 61 -2.77 3.46 -7.97
N GLY A 62 -2.96 4.78 -8.06
CA GLY A 62 -4.28 5.41 -8.12
C GLY A 62 -4.43 6.61 -7.18
N GLY A 63 -5.67 6.84 -6.72
CA GLY A 63 -5.98 7.94 -5.81
C GLY A 63 -5.29 7.81 -4.44
N SER A 64 -5.24 8.93 -3.70
CA SER A 64 -4.64 8.94 -2.35
C SER A 64 -5.31 7.90 -1.46
N LEU A 65 -4.49 7.14 -0.73
CA LEU A 65 -4.97 6.26 0.32
C LEU A 65 -5.76 7.09 1.36
N PRO A 66 -6.87 6.54 1.90
CA PRO A 66 -7.64 7.18 2.96
C PRO A 66 -6.79 7.26 4.23
N ARG A 67 -6.98 8.33 5.00
CA ARG A 67 -6.35 8.51 6.31
C ARG A 67 -7.30 8.19 7.45
N ARG A 68 -6.75 7.82 8.61
CA ARG A 68 -7.55 7.49 9.80
C ARG A 68 -8.06 8.71 10.56
N ASP A 69 -7.36 9.83 10.48
CA ASP A 69 -7.66 11.05 11.23
C ASP A 69 -8.87 11.84 10.70
N ARG A 70 -9.42 11.44 9.55
CA ARG A 70 -10.64 12.05 8.98
C ARG A 70 -11.84 11.14 9.23
N SER A 71 -12.74 11.56 10.11
CA SER A 71 -13.94 10.79 10.49
C SER A 71 -14.79 10.35 9.29
N SER A 72 -14.96 11.22 8.28
CA SER A 72 -15.69 10.91 7.05
C SER A 72 -15.03 9.81 6.20
N MET A 73 -13.72 9.60 6.37
CA MET A 73 -12.93 8.61 5.64
C MET A 73 -12.66 7.35 6.46
N TYR A 74 -12.88 7.37 7.77
CA TYR A 74 -12.45 6.32 8.68
C TYR A 74 -13.00 4.93 8.31
N GLN A 75 -14.29 4.83 7.96
CA GLN A 75 -14.87 3.56 7.50
C GLN A 75 -14.19 3.02 6.22
N ARG A 76 -13.80 3.92 5.30
CA ARG A 76 -13.07 3.54 4.08
C ARG A 76 -11.62 3.16 4.38
N TYR A 77 -10.99 3.83 5.34
CA TYR A 77 -9.67 3.48 5.86
C TYR A 77 -9.69 2.06 6.45
N CYS A 78 -10.59 1.79 7.41
CA CYS A 78 -10.72 0.47 8.04
C CYS A 78 -10.92 -0.64 6.99
N ARG A 79 -11.83 -0.43 6.03
CA ARG A 79 -12.06 -1.38 4.95
C ARG A 79 -10.79 -1.64 4.12
N LEU A 80 -10.04 -0.60 3.79
CA LEU A 80 -8.83 -0.75 2.97
C LEU A 80 -7.71 -1.46 3.72
N MET A 81 -7.50 -1.14 5.00
CA MET A 81 -6.48 -1.82 5.81
C MET A 81 -6.78 -3.31 5.96
N LEU A 82 -8.05 -3.69 6.12
CA LEU A 82 -8.45 -5.10 6.12
C LEU A 82 -8.17 -5.77 4.77
N ILE A 83 -8.42 -5.09 3.63
CA ILE A 83 -8.11 -5.64 2.30
C ILE A 83 -6.61 -5.92 2.14
N PHE A 84 -5.75 -5.05 2.68
CA PHE A 84 -4.29 -5.18 2.55
C PHE A 84 -3.70 -6.22 3.50
N PHE A 85 -4.16 -6.26 4.75
CA PHE A 85 -3.43 -6.94 5.82
C PHE A 85 -4.14 -8.16 6.42
N LYS A 86 -5.46 -8.26 6.26
CA LYS A 86 -6.19 -9.45 6.69
C LYS A 86 -6.09 -10.52 5.60
N PRO A 87 -5.81 -11.78 5.91
CA PRO A 87 -5.97 -12.87 4.94
C PRO A 87 -7.45 -13.05 4.57
N TRP A 88 -7.77 -13.09 3.28
CA TRP A 88 -9.14 -13.31 2.79
C TRP A 88 -9.17 -14.03 1.44
N LYS A 89 -10.21 -14.85 1.22
CA LYS A 89 -10.52 -15.49 -0.08
C LYS A 89 -11.79 -14.90 -0.68
N HIS A 90 -12.73 -14.47 0.16
CA HIS A 90 -13.99 -13.88 -0.22
C HIS A 90 -14.23 -12.59 0.57
N GLY A 91 -15.05 -11.68 0.01
CA GLY A 91 -15.39 -10.43 0.70
C GLY A 91 -16.10 -10.63 2.05
N LYS A 92 -16.68 -11.80 2.30
CA LYS A 92 -17.27 -12.18 3.59
C LYS A 92 -16.23 -12.40 4.68
N ASP A 93 -15.00 -12.80 4.31
CA ASP A 93 -13.92 -13.03 5.27
C ASP A 93 -13.43 -11.70 5.85
N LEU A 94 -13.55 -10.61 5.08
CA LEU A 94 -13.18 -9.27 5.52
C LEU A 94 -14.09 -8.74 6.61
N ARG A 95 -15.39 -9.07 6.59
CA ARG A 95 -16.39 -8.50 7.51
C ARG A 95 -17.52 -9.46 7.79
N VAL A 96 -17.68 -9.83 9.07
CA VAL A 96 -18.82 -10.60 9.56
C VAL A 96 -20.10 -9.77 9.43
N SER A 97 -21.20 -10.43 9.05
CA SER A 97 -22.52 -9.80 8.96
C SER A 97 -22.93 -9.19 10.30
N GLY A 98 -23.33 -7.91 10.28
CA GLY A 98 -23.80 -7.18 11.45
C GLY A 98 -22.77 -6.24 12.08
N LEU A 99 -21.48 -6.40 11.79
CA LEU A 99 -20.42 -5.50 12.27
C LEU A 99 -20.11 -4.40 11.24
N SER A 100 -19.79 -3.21 11.72
CA SER A 100 -19.22 -2.11 10.94
C SER A 100 -17.76 -2.40 10.55
N TRP A 101 -17.21 -1.65 9.59
CA TRP A 101 -15.80 -1.81 9.22
C TRP A 101 -14.85 -1.42 10.34
N SER A 102 -15.22 -0.40 11.13
CA SER A 102 -14.44 0.03 12.28
C SER A 102 -14.38 -1.03 13.37
N GLU A 103 -15.50 -1.70 13.67
CA GLU A 103 -15.52 -2.76 14.70
C GLU A 103 -14.65 -3.95 14.31
N VAL A 104 -14.80 -4.44 13.07
CA VAL A 104 -13.97 -5.56 12.59
C VAL A 104 -12.50 -5.18 12.49
N PHE A 105 -12.22 -3.94 12.13
CA PHE A 105 -10.85 -3.43 12.07
C PHE A 105 -10.21 -3.34 13.46
N SER A 106 -10.93 -2.85 14.47
CA SER A 106 -10.43 -2.83 15.85
C SER A 106 -10.07 -4.23 16.34
N LEU A 107 -10.95 -5.22 16.14
CA LEU A 107 -10.68 -6.62 16.49
C LEU A 107 -9.45 -7.16 15.77
N PHE A 108 -9.32 -6.86 14.46
CA PHE A 108 -8.14 -7.26 13.69
C PHE A 108 -6.84 -6.66 14.23
N CYS A 109 -6.83 -5.38 14.62
CA CYS A 109 -5.66 -4.73 15.21
C CYS A 109 -5.27 -5.32 16.57
N GLU A 110 -6.24 -5.80 17.36
CA GLU A 110 -6.00 -6.48 18.63
C GLU A 110 -5.43 -7.89 18.42
N GLU A 111 -5.97 -8.63 17.45
CA GLU A 111 -5.53 -9.99 17.09
C GLU A 111 -4.17 -10.01 16.39
N HIS A 112 -3.87 -8.96 15.61
CA HIS A 112 -2.70 -8.90 14.72
C HIS A 112 -1.90 -7.61 14.87
N PRO A 113 -1.33 -7.33 16.07
CA PRO A 113 -0.72 -6.04 16.38
C PRO A 113 0.53 -5.72 15.54
N TRP A 114 1.19 -6.73 14.96
CA TRP A 114 2.38 -6.52 14.13
C TRP A 114 2.11 -5.69 12.87
N TRP A 115 0.85 -5.59 12.42
CA TRP A 115 0.47 -4.74 11.29
C TRP A 115 0.33 -3.26 11.67
N ASN A 116 0.26 -2.93 12.96
CA ASN A 116 0.01 -1.55 13.42
C ASN A 116 1.13 -0.60 12.98
N ASP A 117 2.39 -1.03 13.10
CA ASP A 117 3.54 -0.23 12.66
C ASP A 117 3.47 0.11 11.16
N GLN A 118 3.00 -0.83 10.34
CA GLN A 118 2.87 -0.65 8.89
C GLN A 118 1.78 0.37 8.59
N MET A 119 0.65 0.29 9.30
CA MET A 119 -0.45 1.23 9.18
C MET A 119 -0.09 2.63 9.71
N ASP A 120 0.71 2.71 10.77
CA ASP A 120 1.24 3.97 11.30
C ASP A 120 2.21 4.63 10.31
N ASN A 121 3.09 3.87 9.68
CA ASN A 121 3.96 4.37 8.62
C ASN A 121 3.16 4.94 7.44
N MET A 122 2.07 4.28 7.05
CA MET A 122 1.18 4.79 6.00
C MET A 122 0.52 6.11 6.40
N GLN A 123 0.12 6.26 7.67
CA GLN A 123 -0.43 7.51 8.19
C GLN A 123 0.64 8.62 8.28
N MET A 124 1.87 8.30 8.67
CA MET A 124 2.98 9.24 8.75
C MET A 124 3.27 9.92 7.41
N LEU A 125 3.20 9.19 6.29
CA LEU A 125 3.35 9.78 4.94
C LEU A 125 2.35 10.90 4.66
N HIS A 126 1.13 10.77 5.19
CA HIS A 126 0.11 11.80 5.05
C HIS A 126 0.39 13.02 5.92
N GLU A 127 0.89 12.81 7.14
CA GLU A 127 1.25 13.88 8.07
C GLU A 127 2.46 14.68 7.55
N CYS A 128 3.49 14.01 7.04
CA CYS A 128 4.63 14.67 6.41
C CYS A 128 4.20 15.52 5.20
N ARG A 129 3.25 15.02 4.39
CA ARG A 129 2.71 15.76 3.24
C ARG A 129 1.98 17.04 3.67
N ASP A 130 1.21 16.96 4.76
CA ASP A 130 0.51 18.12 5.31
C ASP A 130 1.50 19.14 5.87
N SER A 131 2.43 18.72 6.73
CA SER A 131 3.47 19.60 7.30
C SER A 131 4.26 20.35 6.23
N ARG A 132 4.57 19.67 5.11
CA ARG A 132 5.21 20.29 3.96
C ARG A 132 4.33 21.36 3.31
N ASN A 133 3.05 21.07 3.11
CA ASN A 133 2.13 22.01 2.49
C ASN A 133 1.94 23.25 3.37
N ASP A 134 1.74 23.06 4.67
CA ASP A 134 1.60 24.13 5.67
C ASP A 134 2.83 25.05 5.64
N HIS A 135 4.04 24.47 5.64
CA HIS A 135 5.28 25.24 5.52
C HIS A 135 5.34 26.12 4.26
N PHE A 136 4.91 25.59 3.11
CA PHE A 136 4.89 26.37 1.87
C PHE A 136 3.79 27.44 1.84
N GLU A 137 2.66 27.20 2.51
CA GLU A 137 1.59 28.19 2.65
C GLU A 137 2.00 29.35 3.55
N GLU A 138 2.66 29.07 4.67
CA GLU A 138 3.21 30.08 5.58
C GLU A 138 4.21 30.99 4.88
N ARG A 139 5.12 30.44 4.07
CA ARG A 139 6.11 31.23 3.31
C ARG A 139 5.53 32.10 2.20
N ARG A 140 4.28 31.85 1.79
CA ARG A 140 3.58 32.66 0.79
C ARG A 140 2.82 33.84 1.40
N ARG A 141 2.64 33.83 2.72
CA ARG A 141 2.09 34.96 3.48
C ARG A 141 3.19 36.00 3.72
#